data_AF-A0A512N380-F1
#
_entry.id   AF-A0A512N380-F1
#
_cell.length_a   1.000
_cell.length_b   1.000
_cell.length_c   1.000
_cell.angle_alpha   90.00
_cell.angle_beta   90.00
_cell.angle_gamma   90.00
#
_symmetry.space_group_name_H-M   'P 1'
#
loop_
_entity.id
_entity.type
_entity.pdbx_description
1 polymer ?
#
loop_
_entity_poly.entity_id
_entity_poly.type
_entity_poly.pdbx_seq_one_letter_code
_entity_poly.pdbx_strand_id
1 'polypeptide(L)'
;MDEDLERLSREELIFEVKRLRAGIREHRDSSGHDLCWHHPQLWGLLPEPIKPEIAVPPWPKFLRGCVKYRESLDRQRPDAPVYDQEFSDSSGPRASSSLKNHERAGGSRSGRP
;
A
#
# COMPACT_ATOMS: atom_id res chain seq x y z
N MET A 1 -16.60 -24.58 -0.84
CA MET A 1 -16.02 -23.30 -1.23
C MET A 1 -17.01 -22.58 -2.12
N ASP A 2 -17.25 -21.30 -1.85
CA ASP A 2 -18.17 -20.42 -2.60
C ASP A 2 -19.67 -20.80 -2.60
N GLU A 3 -20.13 -21.75 -1.76
CA GLU A 3 -21.54 -22.15 -1.71
C GLU A 3 -22.46 -21.05 -1.15
N ASP A 4 -21.90 -20.03 -0.50
CA ASP A 4 -22.63 -18.83 -0.08
C ASP A 4 -23.19 -18.07 -1.30
N LEU A 5 -22.47 -18.08 -2.43
CA LEU A 5 -22.88 -17.38 -3.65
C LEU A 5 -24.21 -17.92 -4.22
N GLU A 6 -24.49 -19.21 -4.05
CA GLU A 6 -25.73 -19.84 -4.55
C GLU A 6 -26.99 -19.33 -3.83
N ARG A 7 -26.82 -18.75 -2.63
CA ARG A 7 -27.92 -18.22 -1.80
C ARG A 7 -28.18 -16.75 -2.03
N LEU A 8 -27.30 -16.06 -2.74
CA LEU A 8 -27.41 -14.63 -3.00
C LEU A 8 -28.32 -14.37 -4.20
N SER A 9 -29.18 -13.37 -4.06
CA SER A 9 -29.89 -12.78 -5.18
C SER A 9 -28.92 -12.14 -6.17
N ARG A 10 -29.41 -11.84 -7.37
CA ARG A 10 -28.62 -11.13 -8.38
C ARG A 10 -28.10 -9.79 -7.88
N GLU A 11 -28.92 -9.06 -7.15
CA GLU A 11 -28.58 -7.75 -6.57
C GLU A 11 -27.47 -7.89 -5.52
N GLU A 12 -27.56 -8.91 -4.65
CA GLU A 12 -26.53 -9.23 -3.66
C GLU A 12 -25.22 -9.68 -4.32
N LEU A 13 -25.27 -10.52 -5.36
CA LEU A 13 -24.08 -10.91 -6.14
C LEU A 13 -23.39 -9.69 -6.76
N ILE A 14 -24.15 -8.76 -7.34
CA ILE A 14 -23.58 -7.53 -7.89
C ILE A 14 -22.92 -6.68 -6.80
N PHE A 15 -23.56 -6.60 -5.63
CA PHE A 15 -23.02 -5.89 -4.48
C PHE A 15 -21.70 -6.52 -4.00
N GLU A 16 -21.68 -7.85 -3.82
CA GLU A 16 -20.48 -8.58 -3.37
C GLU A 16 -19.33 -8.43 -4.38
N VAL A 17 -19.59 -8.61 -5.68
CA VAL A 17 -18.55 -8.41 -6.70
C VAL A 17 -17.99 -6.99 -6.68
N LYS A 18 -18.83 -5.97 -6.46
CA LYS A 18 -18.35 -4.59 -6.33
C LYS A 18 -17.48 -4.42 -5.08
N ARG A 19 -17.88 -4.99 -3.94
CA ARG A 19 -17.13 -4.96 -2.68
C ARG A 19 -15.75 -5.63 -2.84
N LEU A 20 -15.71 -6.83 -3.42
CA LEU A 20 -14.46 -7.55 -3.71
C LEU A 20 -13.55 -6.76 -4.64
N ARG A 21 -14.09 -6.20 -5.73
CA ARG A 21 -13.31 -5.38 -6.67
C ARG A 21 -12.80 -4.08 -6.04
N ALA A 22 -13.51 -3.51 -5.09
CA ALA A 22 -13.03 -2.34 -4.35
C ALA A 22 -11.80 -2.71 -3.52
N GLY A 23 -11.84 -3.80 -2.76
CA GLY A 23 -10.69 -4.25 -1.98
C GLY A 23 -9.48 -4.67 -2.82
N ILE A 24 -9.69 -5.31 -3.97
CA ILE A 24 -8.60 -5.62 -4.91
C ILE A 24 -7.94 -4.33 -5.44
N ARG A 25 -8.74 -3.30 -5.77
CA ARG A 25 -8.19 -2.02 -6.24
C ARG A 25 -7.41 -1.31 -5.15
N GLU A 26 -7.94 -1.26 -3.93
CA GLU A 26 -7.24 -0.69 -2.78
C GLU A 26 -5.85 -1.31 -2.58
N HIS A 27 -5.77 -2.65 -2.61
CA HIS A 27 -4.50 -3.34 -2.48
C HIS A 27 -3.58 -3.13 -3.71
N ARG A 28 -4.12 -3.17 -4.93
CA ARG A 28 -3.34 -2.92 -6.16
C ARG A 28 -2.72 -1.52 -6.17
N ASP A 29 -3.46 -0.54 -5.66
CA ASP A 29 -3.08 0.87 -5.68
C ASP A 29 -2.22 1.26 -4.45
N SER A 30 -1.90 0.29 -3.58
CA SER A 30 -1.01 0.45 -2.43
C SER A 30 0.46 0.66 -2.83
N SER A 31 1.26 1.25 -1.95
CA SER A 31 2.69 1.51 -2.19
C SER A 31 3.50 1.45 -0.89
N GLY A 32 4.83 1.35 -1.00
CA GLY A 32 5.72 1.36 0.18
C GLY A 32 5.44 0.21 1.14
N HIS A 33 5.22 0.53 2.42
CA HIS A 33 4.93 -0.48 3.45
C HIS A 33 3.61 -1.20 3.22
N ASP A 34 2.66 -0.59 2.51
CA ASP A 34 1.37 -1.19 2.18
C ASP A 34 1.47 -2.26 1.07
N LEU A 35 2.68 -2.57 0.59
CA LEU A 35 2.97 -3.73 -0.26
C LEU A 35 3.59 -4.90 0.53
N CYS A 36 3.57 -4.85 1.86
CA CYS A 36 4.11 -5.91 2.71
C CYS A 36 3.37 -7.25 2.52
N TRP A 37 3.90 -8.36 3.02
CA TRP A 37 3.31 -9.69 2.78
C TRP A 37 2.00 -9.97 3.54
N HIS A 38 1.64 -9.15 4.53
CA HIS A 38 0.53 -9.41 5.44
C HIS A 38 -0.65 -8.45 5.24
N HIS A 39 -1.73 -8.93 4.60
CA HIS A 39 -2.91 -8.14 4.24
C HIS A 39 -4.22 -8.73 4.77
N PRO A 40 -4.44 -8.74 6.10
CA PRO A 40 -5.63 -9.35 6.70
C PRO A 40 -6.93 -8.71 6.22
N GLN A 41 -6.93 -7.42 5.84
CA GLN A 41 -8.10 -6.73 5.30
C GLN A 41 -8.51 -7.25 3.92
N LEU A 42 -7.53 -7.57 3.06
CA LEU A 42 -7.79 -8.14 1.74
C LEU A 42 -8.36 -9.55 1.87
N TRP A 43 -7.75 -10.38 2.73
CA TRP A 43 -8.20 -11.75 2.93
C TRP A 43 -9.57 -11.81 3.64
N GLY A 44 -9.81 -10.90 4.60
CA GLY A 44 -11.09 -10.77 5.29
C GLY A 44 -12.26 -10.31 4.40
N LEU A 45 -12.03 -10.07 3.11
CA LEU A 45 -13.11 -9.92 2.15
C LEU A 45 -13.81 -11.24 1.84
N LEU A 46 -13.15 -12.38 2.07
CA LEU A 46 -13.70 -13.70 1.87
C LEU A 46 -14.67 -14.08 3.00
N PRO A 47 -15.74 -14.85 2.71
CA PRO A 47 -16.78 -15.19 3.68
C PRO A 47 -16.33 -16.23 4.72
N GLU A 48 -15.26 -16.98 4.45
CA GLU A 48 -14.77 -17.97 5.41
C GLU A 48 -14.14 -17.29 6.64
N PRO A 49 -14.44 -17.77 7.87
CA PRO A 49 -13.81 -17.25 9.07
C PRO A 49 -12.31 -17.56 9.06
N ILE A 50 -11.50 -16.56 8.73
CA ILE A 50 -10.05 -16.70 8.75
C ILE A 50 -9.58 -16.60 10.20
N LYS A 51 -9.27 -17.74 10.82
CA LYS A 51 -8.33 -17.81 11.95
C LYS A 51 -7.02 -18.39 11.42
N PRO A 52 -6.21 -17.60 10.70
CA PRO A 52 -4.99 -18.12 10.12
C PRO A 52 -4.01 -18.37 11.26
N GLU A 53 -3.48 -19.59 11.36
CA GLU A 53 -2.27 -19.83 12.14
C GLU A 53 -1.10 -19.18 11.39
N ILE A 54 -0.90 -17.87 11.62
CA ILE A 54 0.14 -17.11 10.94
C ILE A 54 1.49 -17.50 11.55
N ALA A 55 2.29 -18.25 10.79
CA ALA A 55 3.68 -18.50 11.14
C ALA A 55 4.51 -17.23 10.91
N VAL A 56 4.90 -16.57 12.01
CA VAL A 56 5.77 -15.39 11.95
C VAL A 56 7.25 -15.84 11.93
N PRO A 57 8.00 -15.58 10.86
CA PRO A 57 9.40 -15.99 10.78
C PRO A 57 10.28 -15.15 11.72
N PRO A 58 11.38 -15.72 12.26
CA PRO A 58 12.42 -14.95 12.95
C PRO A 58 12.97 -13.82 12.07
N TRP A 59 13.34 -12.70 12.67
CA TRP A 59 13.82 -11.50 11.98
C TRP A 59 14.83 -11.75 10.86
N PRO A 60 15.90 -12.56 11.03
CA PRO A 60 16.86 -12.78 9.95
C PRO A 60 16.26 -13.51 8.73
N LYS A 61 15.28 -14.40 8.96
CA LYS A 61 14.56 -15.09 7.87
C LYS A 61 13.59 -14.12 7.18
N PHE A 62 12.90 -13.31 7.96
CA PHE A 62 11.98 -12.30 7.46
C PHE A 62 12.67 -11.31 6.50
N LEU A 63 13.76 -10.69 6.95
CA LEU A 63 14.49 -9.68 6.17
C LEU A 63 15.04 -10.21 4.84
N ARG A 64 15.47 -11.48 4.79
CA ARG A 64 15.88 -12.11 3.51
C ARG A 64 14.72 -12.21 2.52
N GLY A 65 13.50 -12.45 3.00
CA GLY A 65 12.28 -12.40 2.19
C GLY A 65 12.01 -10.99 1.65
N CYS A 66 12.14 -9.96 2.48
CA CYS A 66 11.99 -8.56 2.06
C CYS A 66 12.97 -8.19 0.94
N VAL A 67 14.23 -8.61 1.04
CA VAL A 67 15.24 -8.40 -0.02
C VAL A 67 14.82 -9.10 -1.32
N LYS A 68 14.38 -10.37 -1.24
CA LYS A 68 13.90 -11.12 -2.43
C LYS A 68 12.70 -10.46 -3.08
N TYR A 69 11.77 -9.91 -2.29
CA TYR A 69 10.65 -9.15 -2.79
C TYR A 69 11.10 -7.88 -3.50
N ARG A 70 11.98 -7.08 -2.89
CA ARG A 70 12.57 -5.87 -3.50
C ARG A 70 13.26 -6.18 -4.84
N GLU A 71 14.08 -7.23 -4.91
CA GLU A 71 14.72 -7.70 -6.15
C GLU A 71 13.69 -8.09 -7.22
N SER A 72 12.52 -8.61 -6.82
CA SER A 72 11.46 -8.97 -7.74
C SER A 72 10.82 -7.72 -8.37
N LEU A 73 10.69 -6.64 -7.61
CA LEU A 73 10.16 -5.36 -8.10
C LEU A 73 11.09 -4.74 -9.14
N ASP A 74 12.41 -4.86 -8.97
CA ASP A 74 13.37 -4.41 -10.00
C ASP A 74 13.14 -5.12 -11.34
N ARG A 75 12.76 -6.40 -11.31
CA ARG A 75 12.48 -7.18 -12.53
C ARG A 75 11.10 -6.91 -13.10
N GLN A 76 10.08 -6.83 -12.26
CA GLN A 76 8.68 -6.72 -12.70
C GLN A 76 8.26 -5.27 -13.01
N ARG A 77 8.89 -4.30 -12.37
CA ARG A 77 8.54 -2.89 -12.40
C ARG A 77 9.83 -2.02 -12.47
N PRO A 78 10.71 -2.23 -13.46
CA PRO A 78 11.98 -1.51 -13.56
C PRO A 78 11.82 0.01 -13.65
N ASP A 79 10.69 0.47 -14.20
CA ASP A 79 10.38 1.89 -14.38
C ASP A 79 9.60 2.50 -13.20
N ALA A 80 9.38 1.75 -12.11
CA ALA A 80 8.69 2.29 -10.95
C ALA A 80 9.53 3.37 -10.25
N PRO A 81 8.90 4.47 -9.79
CA PRO A 81 9.62 5.49 -9.03
C PRO A 81 10.17 4.89 -7.73
N VAL A 82 11.39 5.30 -7.37
CA VAL A 82 11.98 4.94 -6.09
C VAL A 82 11.26 5.70 -4.98
N TYR A 83 10.72 4.97 -4.02
CA TYR A 83 10.08 5.53 -2.83
C TYR A 83 11.08 5.53 -1.67
N ASP A 84 11.68 6.70 -1.41
CA ASP A 84 12.78 6.90 -0.44
C ASP A 84 12.31 7.53 0.89
N GLN A 85 11.04 7.31 1.25
CA GLN A 85 10.53 7.76 2.55
C GLN A 85 10.80 6.69 3.59
N GLU A 86 11.47 7.07 4.68
CA GLU A 86 11.63 6.19 5.83
C GLU A 86 10.28 5.94 6.52
N PHE A 87 10.17 4.79 7.18
CA PHE A 87 9.02 4.50 8.03
C PHE A 87 9.02 5.48 9.20
N SER A 88 8.16 6.51 9.15
CA SER A 88 8.03 7.44 10.26
C SER A 88 7.19 6.80 11.37
N ASP A 89 7.81 6.52 12.50
CA ASP A 89 7.10 6.23 13.74
C ASP A 89 6.28 7.47 14.13
N SER A 90 4.98 7.48 13.82
CA SER A 90 4.08 8.53 14.28
C SER A 90 3.66 8.27 15.74
N SER A 91 4.65 8.23 16.63
CA SER A 91 4.52 8.26 18.09
C SER A 91 5.24 9.47 18.69
N GLY A 92 5.11 10.63 18.05
CA GLY A 92 5.50 11.95 18.57
C GLY A 92 4.49 13.03 18.15
N PRO A 93 4.24 14.07 18.97
CA PRO A 93 3.11 14.98 18.75
C PRO A 93 3.29 15.74 17.43
N ARG A 94 2.26 15.67 16.56
CA ARG A 94 2.22 16.36 15.26
C ARG A 94 2.41 17.87 15.45
N ALA A 95 3.60 18.37 15.16
CA ALA A 95 3.76 19.78 14.80
C ALA A 95 3.36 19.92 13.33
N SER A 96 2.19 20.52 13.08
CA SER A 96 1.73 20.89 11.74
C SER A 96 2.75 21.76 11.03
N SER A 97 3.48 21.23 10.06
CA SER A 97 4.26 22.05 9.14
C SER A 97 3.40 22.39 7.92
N SER A 98 2.95 23.66 7.91
CA SER A 98 2.38 24.32 6.74
C SER A 98 3.26 24.11 5.51
N LEU A 99 2.64 23.67 4.43
CA LEU A 99 3.15 23.80 3.08
C LEU A 99 3.54 25.27 2.83
N LYS A 100 4.83 25.54 2.65
CA LYS A 100 5.29 26.78 2.01
C LYS A 100 5.71 26.42 0.58
N ASN A 101 4.78 26.62 -0.34
CA ASN A 101 5.10 26.94 -1.73
C ASN A 101 5.99 28.18 -1.73
N HIS A 102 7.11 28.17 -2.44
CA HIS A 102 7.63 29.39 -3.07
C HIS A 102 8.17 29.04 -4.45
N GLU A 103 7.47 29.60 -5.43
CA GLU A 103 7.76 29.59 -6.85
C GLU A 103 9.07 30.29 -7.19
N ARG A 104 9.63 29.89 -8.34
CA ARG A 104 10.65 30.63 -9.09
C ARG A 104 10.07 31.92 -9.66
N ALA A 105 10.72 33.04 -9.39
CA ALA A 105 10.83 34.20 -10.29
C ALA A 105 12.21 34.83 -9.99
N GLY A 106 13.15 34.96 -10.92
CA GLY A 106 13.00 35.75 -12.15
C GLY A 106 13.31 37.22 -11.83
N GLY A 107 14.59 37.58 -11.68
CA GLY A 107 15.01 38.94 -11.36
C GLY A 107 16.35 39.27 -12.02
N SER A 108 16.27 39.95 -13.17
CA SER A 108 17.41 40.48 -13.92
C SER A 108 17.58 41.98 -13.64
N ARG A 109 18.85 42.41 -13.58
CA ARG A 109 19.44 43.75 -13.81
C ARG A 109 19.58 44.80 -12.70
N SER A 110 20.75 45.45 -12.82
CA SER A 110 21.21 46.78 -12.37
C SER A 110 21.58 46.88 -10.88
N GLY A 111 22.71 47.44 -10.44
CA GLY A 111 23.83 48.15 -11.05
C GLY A 111 24.46 49.09 -10.00
N ARG A 112 25.70 49.51 -10.26
CA ARG A 112 26.51 50.60 -9.66
C ARG A 112 27.33 50.33 -8.38
N PRO A 113 28.38 51.15 -8.14
CA PRO A 113 29.26 51.85 -9.09
C PRO A 113 30.67 51.25 -9.14
#